data_AF-A0ABD3HSL3-F1
#
_entry.id   AF-A0ABD3HSL3-F1
#
_cell.length_a   1.000
_cell.length_b   1.000
_cell.length_c   1.000
_cell.angle_alpha   90.00
_cell.angle_beta   90.00
_cell.angle_gamma   90.00
#
_symmetry.space_group_name_H-M   'P 1'
#
loop_
_entity.id
_entity.type
_entity.pdbx_description
1 polymer ?
#
loop_
_entity_poly.entity_id
_entity_poly.type
_entity_poly.pdbx_seq_one_letter_code
_entity_poly.pdbx_strand_id
1 'polypeptide(L)'
;MGNRDDIDMMSGGNAEVLVQVLKLIDKYDLYGQVAYPKHHKQADVPKIYRLAAKTKGVFVNPALAEPFGLTLIEAAAHGLPMVATKNGGAVDIQKALSNGILVDPHNPKEISDALLKLVADRDLWTECRRNGLQNIHLYSWPEHCRTYLSRIAQCRMRHPQWQSDNFLDENNDADLRGDSLLDIRNKSFLFPLEGDKLTSSNSKSPAGLLKVIEECGGKDSNGDSVSGMGEKNNGMYYNRKIAGLRRRTKLIVIAVDSYDSSGQPDDMALRVINCIKAARNDIGARTTGLILSTALSVKEAVNMLSCGGISVHEFDCLIVSSGSELYYPSSGEDAGSDLHVDADYYSHIDYRWGGEGLRRTLGTIFYTPEQEGGRSAERAVSEDEERVNSHCLAYKVLRPEAASTVDEVRWRLRQRGLRCHVIYCQNETRMHVIPLLASRSQALRYLFVRWGLDVANMFVIVGETGDTDHEELLSGTHKTVVVKGAVMSGCDKLLRVSSNYARGEVTAEGPYISMAENVANIGAAMSRFS
;
A
#
# COMPACT_ATOMS: atom_id res chain seq x y z
N MET A 1 -14.11 -16.95 17.78
CA MET A 1 -15.11 -17.41 18.79
C MET A 1 -15.85 -18.70 18.44
N GLY A 2 -15.95 -19.11 17.17
CA GLY A 2 -16.94 -20.13 16.75
C GLY A 2 -16.55 -21.61 16.92
N ASN A 3 -15.26 -21.96 16.88
CA ASN A 3 -14.79 -23.33 17.11
C ASN A 3 -13.90 -23.36 18.34
N ARG A 4 -14.25 -24.19 19.33
CA ARG A 4 -13.52 -24.31 20.60
C ARG A 4 -13.79 -25.65 21.26
N ASP A 5 -12.77 -26.19 21.91
CA ASP A 5 -12.91 -27.36 22.79
C ASP A 5 -13.11 -26.90 24.26
N ASP A 6 -12.21 -26.04 24.72
CA ASP A 6 -12.16 -25.44 26.05
C ASP A 6 -12.00 -23.91 25.97
N ILE A 7 -12.64 -23.18 26.90
CA ILE A 7 -12.56 -21.71 27.00
C ILE A 7 -11.21 -21.28 27.56
N ASP A 8 -10.64 -22.04 28.50
CA ASP A 8 -9.38 -21.69 29.15
C ASP A 8 -8.17 -21.83 28.21
N MET A 9 -8.32 -22.61 27.13
CA MET A 9 -7.31 -22.80 26.09
C MET A 9 -7.41 -21.76 24.96
N MET A 10 -8.39 -20.84 25.00
CA MET A 10 -8.54 -19.81 23.98
C MET A 10 -7.56 -18.66 24.21
N SER A 11 -7.17 -17.98 23.13
CA SER A 11 -6.43 -16.71 23.23
C SER A 11 -7.19 -15.71 24.13
N GLY A 12 -6.48 -15.02 25.03
CA GLY A 12 -7.07 -14.19 26.09
C GLY A 12 -8.25 -13.31 25.64
N GLY A 13 -8.11 -12.55 24.55
CA GLY A 13 -9.19 -11.67 24.07
C GLY A 13 -10.46 -12.42 23.60
N ASN A 14 -10.31 -13.58 22.95
CA ASN A 14 -11.47 -14.38 22.53
C ASN A 14 -12.16 -15.06 23.73
N ALA A 15 -11.38 -15.49 24.72
CA ALA A 15 -11.90 -16.08 25.96
C ALA A 15 -12.71 -15.03 26.73
N GLU A 16 -12.15 -13.82 26.89
CA GLU A 16 -12.78 -12.72 27.61
C GLU A 16 -14.14 -12.35 27.01
N VAL A 17 -14.21 -12.16 25.68
CA VAL A 17 -15.47 -11.81 25.01
C VAL A 17 -16.52 -12.92 25.18
N LEU A 18 -16.13 -14.20 25.06
CA LEU A 18 -17.06 -15.30 25.26
C LEU A 18 -17.58 -15.36 26.71
N VAL A 19 -16.70 -15.17 27.69
CA VAL A 19 -17.07 -15.12 29.11
C VAL A 19 -18.03 -13.96 29.37
N GLN A 20 -17.82 -12.79 28.75
CA GLN A 20 -18.74 -11.66 28.84
C GLN A 20 -20.12 -12.02 28.26
N VAL A 21 -20.18 -12.68 27.09
CA VAL A 21 -21.45 -13.14 26.50
C VAL A 21 -22.17 -14.12 27.43
N LEU A 22 -21.47 -15.09 28.02
CA LEU A 22 -22.06 -16.04 28.97
C LEU A 22 -22.63 -15.34 30.21
N LYS A 23 -21.91 -14.35 30.76
CA LYS A 23 -22.39 -13.52 31.87
C LYS A 23 -23.66 -12.73 31.50
N LEU A 24 -23.77 -12.25 30.26
CA LEU A 24 -24.97 -11.55 29.79
C LEU A 24 -26.16 -12.51 29.64
N ILE A 25 -25.96 -13.71 29.12
CA ILE A 25 -27.00 -14.74 29.00
C ILE A 25 -27.57 -15.07 30.39
N ASP A 26 -26.70 -15.25 31.38
CA ASP A 26 -27.08 -15.53 32.76
C ASP A 26 -27.83 -14.35 33.39
N LYS A 27 -27.29 -13.13 33.27
CA LYS A 27 -27.89 -11.91 33.83
C LYS A 27 -29.31 -11.62 33.32
N TYR A 28 -29.60 -11.96 32.07
CA TYR A 28 -30.89 -11.69 31.43
C TYR A 28 -31.79 -12.93 31.31
N ASP A 29 -31.42 -14.05 31.93
CA ASP A 29 -32.16 -15.33 31.90
C ASP A 29 -32.54 -15.78 30.47
N LEU A 30 -31.55 -15.77 29.57
CA LEU A 30 -31.76 -16.10 28.14
C LEU A 30 -31.56 -17.59 27.83
N TYR A 31 -31.63 -18.45 28.86
CA TYR A 31 -31.49 -19.89 28.69
C TYR A 31 -32.61 -20.46 27.81
N GLY A 32 -32.24 -21.30 26.84
CA GLY A 32 -33.17 -21.83 25.84
C GLY A 32 -33.52 -20.87 24.69
N GLN A 33 -33.10 -19.61 24.76
CA GLN A 33 -33.32 -18.61 23.71
C GLN A 33 -32.08 -18.38 22.83
N VAL A 34 -30.89 -18.69 23.35
CA VAL A 34 -29.61 -18.48 22.65
C VAL A 34 -28.93 -19.81 22.36
N ALA A 35 -28.45 -19.99 21.13
CA ALA A 35 -27.66 -21.14 20.70
C ALA A 35 -26.27 -20.69 20.22
N TYR A 36 -25.22 -21.30 20.76
CA TYR A 36 -23.83 -21.00 20.42
C TYR A 36 -23.04 -22.31 20.22
N PRO A 37 -23.10 -22.94 19.02
CA PRO A 37 -22.49 -24.24 18.78
C PRO A 37 -20.98 -24.22 19.09
N LYS A 38 -20.48 -25.32 19.68
CA LYS A 38 -19.04 -25.46 19.97
C LYS A 38 -18.19 -25.61 18.72
N HIS A 39 -18.73 -26.28 17.70
CA HIS A 39 -18.06 -26.53 16.43
C HIS A 39 -19.02 -26.37 15.24
N HIS A 40 -18.48 -25.87 14.14
CA HIS A 40 -19.09 -25.88 12.81
C HIS A 40 -18.00 -25.92 11.73
N LYS A 41 -18.31 -26.48 10.56
CA LYS A 41 -17.43 -26.44 9.38
C LYS A 41 -17.86 -25.30 8.46
N GLN A 42 -16.95 -24.84 7.60
CA GLN A 42 -17.27 -23.81 6.60
C GLN A 42 -18.44 -24.21 5.69
N ALA A 43 -18.56 -25.51 5.37
CA ALA A 43 -19.68 -26.05 4.60
C ALA A 43 -21.04 -25.99 5.32
N ASP A 44 -21.05 -25.79 6.65
CA ASP A 44 -22.29 -25.67 7.43
C ASP A 44 -22.84 -24.24 7.44
N VAL A 45 -21.98 -23.23 7.27
CA VAL A 45 -22.36 -21.81 7.30
C VAL A 45 -23.49 -21.47 6.30
N PRO A 46 -23.45 -21.91 5.02
CA PRO A 46 -24.56 -21.72 4.10
C PRO A 46 -25.88 -22.34 4.57
N LYS A 47 -25.82 -23.47 5.29
CA LYS A 47 -27.01 -24.14 5.83
C LYS A 47 -27.59 -23.35 7.00
N ILE A 48 -26.74 -22.77 7.85
CA ILE A 48 -27.16 -21.91 8.96
C ILE A 48 -27.88 -20.67 8.42
N TYR A 49 -27.34 -20.02 7.39
CA TYR A 49 -28.03 -18.93 6.71
C TYR A 49 -29.39 -19.39 6.17
N ARG A 50 -29.45 -20.46 5.38
CA ARG A 50 -30.73 -20.96 4.84
C ARG A 50 -31.75 -21.31 5.91
N LEU A 51 -31.30 -21.88 7.03
CA LEU A 51 -32.17 -22.19 8.18
C LEU A 51 -32.78 -20.90 8.73
N ALA A 52 -31.96 -19.88 8.99
CA ALA A 52 -32.42 -18.60 9.49
C ALA A 52 -33.36 -17.89 8.49
N ALA A 53 -33.10 -17.93 7.17
CA ALA A 53 -34.04 -17.40 6.17
C ALA A 53 -35.36 -18.16 6.16
N LYS A 54 -35.32 -19.50 6.26
CA LYS A 54 -36.51 -20.35 6.28
C LYS A 54 -37.39 -20.08 7.50
N THR A 55 -36.78 -19.78 8.64
CA THR A 55 -37.49 -19.40 9.88
C THR A 55 -37.81 -17.90 9.95
N LYS A 56 -37.64 -17.14 8.85
CA LYS A 56 -37.85 -15.68 8.80
C LYS A 56 -37.03 -14.88 9.81
N GLY A 57 -35.80 -15.33 10.07
CA GLY A 57 -34.83 -14.63 10.90
C GLY A 57 -34.14 -13.47 10.17
N VAL A 58 -33.22 -12.82 10.88
CA VAL A 58 -32.45 -11.66 10.44
C VAL A 58 -30.98 -11.90 10.75
N PHE A 59 -30.09 -11.48 9.85
CA PHE A 59 -28.65 -11.49 10.10
C PHE A 59 -28.21 -10.16 10.71
N VAL A 60 -27.38 -10.19 11.76
CA VAL A 60 -26.99 -8.98 12.50
C VAL A 60 -25.47 -8.89 12.56
N ASN A 61 -24.91 -7.76 12.12
CA ASN A 61 -23.49 -7.45 12.23
C ASN A 61 -23.30 -6.02 12.75
N PRO A 62 -23.36 -5.81 14.09
CA PRO A 62 -23.20 -4.50 14.71
C PRO A 62 -21.72 -4.19 14.99
N ALA A 63 -20.82 -4.49 14.05
CA ALA A 63 -19.40 -4.19 14.19
C ALA A 63 -19.16 -2.68 14.36
N LEU A 64 -18.20 -2.29 15.19
CA LEU A 64 -17.83 -0.87 15.37
C LEU A 64 -17.42 -0.22 14.04
N ALA A 65 -16.67 -0.98 13.22
CA ALA A 65 -16.36 -0.66 11.84
C ALA A 65 -16.27 -1.95 11.03
N GLU A 66 -17.02 -2.05 9.94
CA GLU A 66 -17.00 -3.19 9.03
C GLU A 66 -16.31 -2.77 7.73
N PRO A 67 -15.05 -3.18 7.45
CA PRO A 67 -14.29 -2.67 6.31
C PRO A 67 -14.88 -3.11 4.96
N PHE A 68 -15.47 -4.30 4.88
CA PHE A 68 -16.12 -4.77 3.66
C PHE A 68 -17.45 -5.45 3.96
N GLY A 69 -17.47 -6.52 4.77
CA GLY A 69 -18.69 -7.25 5.12
C GLY A 69 -19.01 -8.44 4.21
N LEU A 70 -18.05 -9.34 3.99
CA LEU A 70 -18.29 -10.60 3.25
C LEU A 70 -19.48 -11.39 3.82
N THR A 71 -19.59 -11.45 5.14
CA THR A 71 -20.69 -12.14 5.83
C THR A 71 -22.06 -11.52 5.54
N LEU A 72 -22.12 -10.20 5.26
CA LEU A 72 -23.35 -9.52 4.84
C LEU A 72 -23.78 -9.97 3.44
N ILE A 73 -22.82 -10.06 2.52
CA ILE A 73 -23.04 -10.54 1.14
C ILE A 73 -23.47 -12.01 1.17
N GLU A 74 -22.79 -12.84 1.96
CA GLU A 74 -23.13 -14.26 2.13
C GLU A 74 -24.54 -14.44 2.69
N ALA A 75 -24.93 -13.68 3.72
CA ALA A 75 -26.28 -13.72 4.27
C ALA A 75 -27.33 -13.27 3.23
N ALA A 76 -27.05 -12.18 2.50
CA ALA A 76 -27.91 -11.66 1.45
C ALA A 76 -28.11 -12.66 0.30
N ALA A 77 -27.04 -13.37 -0.10
CA ALA A 77 -27.08 -14.41 -1.12
C ALA A 77 -28.03 -15.57 -0.76
N HIS A 78 -28.22 -15.81 0.54
CA HIS A 78 -29.16 -16.81 1.06
C HIS A 78 -30.56 -16.22 1.34
N GLY A 79 -30.78 -14.95 1.00
CA GLY A 79 -32.06 -14.26 1.16
C GLY A 79 -32.37 -13.85 2.59
N LEU A 80 -31.35 -13.61 3.43
CA LEU A 80 -31.55 -13.01 4.74
C LEU A 80 -31.56 -11.49 4.64
N PRO A 81 -32.59 -10.84 5.21
CA PRO A 81 -32.48 -9.44 5.58
C PRO A 81 -31.38 -9.22 6.62
N MET A 82 -30.71 -8.08 6.54
CA MET A 82 -29.58 -7.76 7.41
C MET A 82 -29.81 -6.49 8.24
N VAL A 83 -29.28 -6.48 9.46
CA VAL A 83 -29.05 -5.27 10.28
C VAL A 83 -27.54 -5.11 10.41
N ALA A 84 -27.00 -4.03 9.88
CA ALA A 84 -25.56 -3.82 9.80
C ALA A 84 -25.16 -2.44 10.31
N THR A 85 -23.89 -2.30 10.70
CA THR A 85 -23.32 -1.01 11.11
C THR A 85 -23.36 0.03 9.99
N LYS A 86 -23.60 1.30 10.33
CA LYS A 86 -23.47 2.43 9.41
C LYS A 86 -22.00 2.85 9.15
N ASN A 87 -21.03 2.17 9.77
CA ASN A 87 -19.61 2.49 9.68
C ASN A 87 -18.87 1.48 8.77
N GLY A 88 -18.50 1.91 7.56
CA GLY A 88 -17.65 1.15 6.64
C GLY A 88 -18.39 0.58 5.41
N GLY A 89 -17.91 -0.54 4.88
CA GLY A 89 -18.38 -1.15 3.63
C GLY A 89 -19.82 -1.66 3.65
N ALA A 90 -20.39 -1.87 4.85
CA ALA A 90 -21.81 -2.21 5.02
C ALA A 90 -22.77 -1.19 4.38
N VAL A 91 -22.37 0.10 4.34
CA VAL A 91 -23.17 1.18 3.72
C VAL A 91 -23.27 0.99 2.20
N ASP A 92 -22.15 0.65 1.55
CA ASP A 92 -22.12 0.42 0.10
C ASP A 92 -22.88 -0.85 -0.28
N ILE A 93 -22.78 -1.90 0.55
CA ILE A 93 -23.56 -3.14 0.37
C ILE A 93 -25.05 -2.85 0.50
N GLN A 94 -25.48 -2.14 1.54
CA GLN A 94 -26.90 -1.84 1.73
C GLN A 94 -27.44 -0.96 0.58
N LYS A 95 -26.65 0.02 0.11
CA LYS A 95 -27.03 0.87 -1.03
C LYS A 95 -27.21 0.08 -2.32
N ALA A 96 -26.36 -0.92 -2.57
CA ALA A 96 -26.43 -1.75 -3.76
C ALA A 96 -27.49 -2.86 -3.68
N LEU A 97 -27.66 -3.49 -2.50
CA LEU A 97 -28.55 -4.64 -2.34
C LEU A 97 -29.96 -4.26 -1.89
N SER A 98 -30.14 -3.15 -1.15
CA SER A 98 -31.43 -2.74 -0.55
C SER A 98 -32.10 -3.85 0.28
N ASN A 99 -31.31 -4.63 1.01
CA ASN A 99 -31.74 -5.84 1.71
C ASN A 99 -31.71 -5.72 3.25
N GLY A 100 -31.69 -4.51 3.80
CA GLY A 100 -31.52 -4.34 5.25
C GLY A 100 -31.54 -2.92 5.78
N ILE A 101 -31.31 -2.80 7.10
CA ILE A 101 -31.31 -1.56 7.88
C ILE A 101 -29.90 -1.30 8.42
N LEU A 102 -29.44 -0.05 8.32
CA LEU A 102 -28.18 0.39 8.92
C LEU A 102 -28.44 0.99 10.30
N VAL A 103 -27.55 0.70 11.26
CA VAL A 103 -27.67 1.14 12.66
C VAL A 103 -26.34 1.66 13.21
N ASP A 104 -26.40 2.54 14.21
CA ASP A 104 -25.24 2.89 15.03
C ASP A 104 -24.88 1.76 16.01
N PRO A 105 -23.68 1.17 15.94
CA PRO A 105 -23.27 0.12 16.87
C PRO A 105 -23.15 0.63 18.33
N HIS A 106 -23.04 1.94 18.56
CA HIS A 106 -23.00 2.53 19.90
C HIS A 106 -24.38 2.77 20.51
N ASN A 107 -25.46 2.56 19.75
CA ASN A 107 -26.83 2.79 20.20
C ASN A 107 -27.62 1.49 20.29
N PRO A 108 -27.64 0.83 21.46
CA PRO A 108 -28.37 -0.43 21.66
C PRO A 108 -29.86 -0.35 21.32
N LYS A 109 -30.48 0.82 21.52
CA LYS A 109 -31.90 1.04 21.24
C LYS A 109 -32.19 1.04 19.74
N GLU A 110 -31.31 1.64 18.96
CA GLU A 110 -31.43 1.64 17.49
C GLU A 110 -31.29 0.23 16.92
N ILE A 111 -30.37 -0.57 17.48
CA ILE A 111 -30.24 -1.99 17.13
C ILE A 111 -31.52 -2.75 17.47
N SER A 112 -32.07 -2.60 18.68
CA SER A 112 -33.30 -3.28 19.08
C SER A 112 -34.50 -2.89 18.23
N ASP A 113 -34.66 -1.59 17.93
CA ASP A 113 -35.78 -1.07 17.15
C ASP A 113 -35.71 -1.57 15.70
N ALA A 114 -34.51 -1.63 15.10
CA ALA A 114 -34.30 -2.18 13.77
C ALA A 114 -34.61 -3.69 13.69
N LEU A 115 -34.20 -4.47 14.70
CA LEU A 115 -34.49 -5.89 14.78
C LEU A 115 -35.98 -6.16 14.95
N LEU A 116 -36.63 -5.43 15.86
CA LEU A 116 -38.08 -5.53 16.07
C LEU A 116 -38.84 -5.17 14.80
N LYS A 117 -38.43 -4.11 14.08
CA LYS A 117 -39.06 -3.70 12.83
C LYS A 117 -38.99 -4.80 11.77
N LEU A 118 -37.83 -5.40 11.54
CA LEU A 118 -37.67 -6.46 10.53
C LEU A 118 -38.36 -7.78 10.90
N VAL A 119 -38.46 -8.10 12.19
CA VAL A 119 -39.11 -9.33 12.64
C VAL A 119 -40.64 -9.17 12.70
N ALA A 120 -41.14 -7.98 13.04
CA ALA A 120 -42.58 -7.70 13.14
C ALA A 120 -43.23 -7.44 11.77
N ASP A 121 -42.55 -6.72 10.87
CA ASP A 121 -43.07 -6.36 9.55
C ASP A 121 -42.71 -7.41 8.50
N ARG A 122 -43.71 -8.24 8.16
CA ARG A 122 -43.55 -9.33 7.18
C ARG A 122 -43.36 -8.84 5.75
N ASP A 123 -43.92 -7.69 5.41
CA ASP A 123 -43.86 -7.15 4.06
C ASP A 123 -42.46 -6.56 3.83
N LEU A 124 -41.95 -5.80 4.81
CA LEU A 124 -40.58 -5.32 4.81
C LEU A 124 -39.56 -6.47 4.74
N TRP A 125 -39.76 -7.54 5.52
CA TRP A 125 -38.86 -8.70 5.48
C TRP A 125 -38.83 -9.36 4.09
N THR A 126 -40.00 -9.53 3.48
CA THR A 126 -40.14 -10.15 2.15
C THR A 126 -39.51 -9.30 1.06
N GLU A 127 -39.69 -7.99 1.16
CA GLU A 127 -39.08 -7.01 0.26
C GLU A 127 -37.55 -7.03 0.36
N CYS A 128 -37.00 -6.98 1.58
CA CYS A 128 -35.56 -7.09 1.79
C CYS A 128 -34.99 -8.40 1.25
N ARG A 129 -35.68 -9.53 1.45
CA ARG A 129 -35.26 -10.82 0.88
C ARG A 129 -35.26 -10.80 -0.64
N ARG A 130 -36.31 -10.26 -1.26
CA ARG A 130 -36.44 -10.15 -2.72
C ARG A 130 -35.30 -9.31 -3.30
N ASN A 131 -35.06 -8.13 -2.73
CA ASN A 131 -34.00 -7.22 -3.17
C ASN A 131 -32.61 -7.83 -3.01
N GLY A 132 -32.34 -8.48 -1.86
CA GLY A 132 -31.07 -9.18 -1.64
C GLY A 132 -30.79 -10.25 -2.69
N LEU A 133 -31.76 -11.13 -2.97
CA LEU A 133 -31.61 -12.19 -3.98
C LEU A 133 -31.51 -11.64 -5.42
N GLN A 134 -32.21 -10.55 -5.71
CA GLN A 134 -32.18 -9.92 -7.04
C GLN A 134 -30.83 -9.25 -7.29
N ASN A 135 -30.30 -8.51 -6.32
CA ASN A 135 -29.15 -7.63 -6.51
C ASN A 135 -27.80 -8.31 -6.18
N ILE A 136 -27.80 -9.52 -5.63
CA ILE A 136 -26.56 -10.20 -5.21
C ILE A 136 -25.56 -10.42 -6.35
N HIS A 137 -26.03 -10.52 -7.60
CA HIS A 137 -25.19 -10.70 -8.78
C HIS A 137 -24.15 -9.56 -8.95
N LEU A 138 -24.45 -8.35 -8.45
CA LEU A 138 -23.53 -7.21 -8.44
C LEU A 138 -22.26 -7.46 -7.63
N TYR A 139 -22.32 -8.34 -6.63
CA TYR A 139 -21.19 -8.74 -5.78
C TYR A 139 -20.62 -10.12 -6.15
N SER A 140 -20.88 -10.59 -7.37
CA SER A 140 -20.31 -11.84 -7.87
C SER A 140 -18.89 -11.66 -8.41
N TRP A 141 -18.06 -12.71 -8.28
CA TRP A 141 -16.69 -12.71 -8.83
C TRP A 141 -16.63 -12.40 -10.33
N PRO A 142 -17.52 -12.94 -11.20
CA PRO A 142 -17.52 -12.59 -12.62
C PRO A 142 -17.76 -11.10 -12.89
N GLU A 143 -18.74 -10.48 -12.22
CA GLU A 143 -19.02 -9.05 -12.39
C GLU A 143 -17.88 -8.17 -11.85
N HIS A 144 -17.26 -8.60 -10.74
CA HIS A 144 -16.06 -7.95 -10.22
C HIS A 144 -14.92 -7.98 -11.24
N CYS A 145 -14.58 -9.16 -11.79
CA CYS A 145 -13.53 -9.29 -12.81
C CYS A 145 -13.84 -8.45 -14.06
N ARG A 146 -15.09 -8.44 -14.53
CA ARG A 146 -15.52 -7.65 -15.68
C ARG A 146 -15.32 -6.15 -15.45
N THR A 147 -15.76 -5.66 -14.29
CA THR A 147 -15.61 -4.25 -13.90
C THR A 147 -14.16 -3.86 -13.70
N TYR A 148 -13.36 -4.74 -13.12
CA TYR A 148 -11.94 -4.51 -12.90
C TYR A 148 -11.17 -4.41 -14.23
N LEU A 149 -11.39 -5.35 -15.16
CA LEU A 149 -10.75 -5.34 -16.47
C LEU A 149 -11.18 -4.13 -17.32
N SER A 150 -12.45 -3.72 -17.26
CA SER A 150 -12.90 -2.52 -17.99
C SER A 150 -12.25 -1.24 -17.47
N ARG A 151 -12.01 -1.14 -16.15
CA ARG A 151 -11.26 -0.03 -15.54
C ARG A 151 -9.79 -0.05 -15.93
N ILE A 152 -9.15 -1.22 -15.93
CA ILE A 152 -7.77 -1.34 -16.41
C ILE A 152 -7.65 -0.91 -17.87
N ALA A 153 -8.57 -1.34 -18.74
CA ALA A 153 -8.57 -0.97 -20.15
C ALA A 153 -8.74 0.55 -20.36
N GLN A 154 -9.48 1.23 -19.47
CA GLN A 154 -9.62 2.69 -19.48
C GLN A 154 -8.35 3.41 -18.98
N CYS A 155 -7.55 2.75 -18.15
CA CYS A 155 -6.27 3.29 -17.69
C CYS A 155 -5.24 3.21 -18.82
N ARG A 156 -5.00 4.33 -19.51
CA ARG A 156 -3.82 4.47 -20.37
C ARG A 156 -2.56 4.38 -19.49
N MET A 157 -1.66 3.46 -19.82
CA MET A 157 -0.32 3.46 -19.23
C MET A 157 0.37 4.77 -19.60
N ARG A 158 0.61 5.63 -18.61
CA ARG A 158 1.37 6.87 -18.79
C ARG A 158 2.85 6.51 -18.94
N HIS A 159 3.26 6.07 -20.12
CA HIS A 159 4.67 6.02 -20.44
C HIS A 159 5.14 7.44 -20.77
N PRO A 160 6.24 7.94 -20.19
CA PRO A 160 6.87 9.14 -20.72
C PRO A 160 7.42 8.85 -22.12
N GLN A 161 7.35 9.86 -22.98
CA GLN A 161 8.08 9.87 -24.24
C GLN A 161 9.56 10.11 -23.91
N TRP A 162 10.40 9.10 -24.10
CA TRP A 162 11.85 9.26 -24.08
C TRP A 162 12.25 10.18 -25.22
N GLN A 163 13.23 11.07 -25.00
CA GLN A 163 13.97 11.61 -26.12
C GLN A 163 14.72 10.44 -26.77
N SER A 164 14.32 10.06 -27.98
CA SER A 164 15.12 9.20 -28.82
C SER A 164 16.42 9.93 -29.13
N ASP A 165 17.56 9.36 -28.75
CA ASP A 165 18.88 9.89 -29.11
C ASP A 165 19.19 9.76 -30.62
N ASN A 166 18.18 9.54 -31.47
CA ASN A 166 18.35 9.33 -32.89
C ASN A 166 17.74 10.49 -33.68
N PHE A 167 18.60 11.42 -34.09
CA PHE A 167 18.33 12.27 -35.26
C PHE A 167 18.42 11.47 -36.59
N LEU A 168 18.54 10.13 -36.57
CA LEU A 168 18.71 9.30 -37.77
C LEU A 168 18.13 7.87 -37.67
N ASP A 169 16.98 7.63 -37.04
CA ASP A 169 16.37 6.29 -37.12
C ASP A 169 14.84 6.33 -36.98
N GLU A 170 14.16 6.80 -38.02
CA GLU A 170 12.69 6.83 -38.14
C GLU A 170 12.05 5.46 -38.45
N ASN A 171 12.80 4.34 -38.42
CA ASN A 171 12.28 3.04 -38.91
C ASN A 171 12.13 1.92 -37.86
N ASN A 172 12.33 2.19 -36.56
CA ASN A 172 12.26 1.14 -35.52
C ASN A 172 11.02 1.15 -34.60
N ASP A 173 9.93 1.82 -35.01
CA ASP A 173 8.65 1.79 -34.30
C ASP A 173 7.94 0.42 -34.32
N ALA A 174 8.44 -0.54 -35.11
CA ALA A 174 7.90 -1.90 -35.18
C ALA A 174 8.25 -2.76 -33.95
N ASP A 175 9.39 -2.52 -33.30
CA ASP A 175 9.83 -3.32 -32.13
C ASP A 175 9.16 -2.89 -30.81
N LEU A 176 8.62 -1.67 -30.73
CA LEU A 176 7.96 -1.14 -29.53
C LEU A 176 6.61 -1.81 -29.20
N ARG A 177 5.97 -2.47 -30.18
CA ARG A 177 4.68 -3.16 -29.98
C ARG A 177 4.83 -4.66 -29.68
N GLY A 178 6.02 -5.23 -29.87
CA GLY A 178 6.27 -6.66 -29.72
C GLY A 178 6.42 -7.11 -28.26
N ASP A 179 7.14 -6.34 -27.43
CA ASP A 179 7.53 -6.79 -26.10
C ASP A 179 6.39 -6.82 -25.08
N SER A 180 5.43 -5.89 -25.17
CA SER A 180 4.31 -5.83 -24.21
C SER A 180 3.27 -6.94 -24.40
N LEU A 181 3.21 -7.60 -25.56
CA LEU A 181 2.25 -8.67 -25.86
C LEU A 181 2.84 -10.08 -25.77
N LEU A 182 4.17 -10.22 -25.83
CA LEU A 182 4.83 -11.51 -25.64
C LEU A 182 4.73 -12.00 -24.19
N ASP A 183 4.75 -11.09 -23.22
CA ASP A 183 4.63 -11.42 -21.80
C ASP A 183 3.23 -11.90 -21.38
N ILE A 184 2.19 -11.52 -22.14
CA ILE A 184 0.81 -12.00 -21.93
C ILE A 184 0.64 -13.41 -22.48
N ARG A 185 1.36 -13.79 -23.55
CA ARG A 185 1.33 -15.17 -24.08
C ARG A 185 2.06 -16.16 -23.16
N ASN A 186 3.10 -15.72 -22.46
CA ASN A 186 3.96 -16.59 -21.63
C ASN A 186 3.47 -16.82 -20.19
N LYS A 187 2.40 -16.16 -19.75
CA LYS A 187 1.73 -16.45 -18.45
C LYS A 187 0.30 -16.89 -18.67
N SER A 188 0.14 -18.00 -19.40
CA SER A 188 -1.11 -18.75 -19.39
C SER A 188 -1.29 -19.40 -18.02
N PHE A 189 -1.96 -18.70 -17.10
CA PHE A 189 -2.50 -19.29 -15.88
C PHE A 189 -3.64 -20.25 -16.28
N LEU A 190 -3.25 -21.46 -16.70
CA LEU A 190 -4.16 -22.60 -16.78
C LEU A 190 -4.49 -23.03 -15.36
N PHE A 191 -5.63 -22.59 -14.85
CA PHE A 191 -6.25 -23.22 -13.68
C PHE A 191 -6.77 -24.60 -14.11
N PRO A 192 -6.25 -25.72 -13.59
CA PRO A 192 -6.83 -27.02 -13.84
C PRO A 192 -8.13 -27.12 -13.02
N LEU A 193 -9.27 -26.98 -13.69
CA LEU A 193 -10.56 -27.41 -13.14
C LEU A 193 -10.69 -28.92 -13.42
N GLU A 194 -10.25 -29.73 -12.47
CA GLU A 194 -10.55 -31.16 -12.45
C GLU A 194 -11.95 -31.39 -11.86
N GLY A 195 -12.81 -32.08 -12.62
CA GLY A 195 -13.99 -32.80 -12.12
C GLY A 195 -15.34 -32.07 -12.17
N ASP A 196 -15.99 -32.04 -13.34
CA ASP A 196 -17.16 -32.91 -13.56
C ASP A 196 -17.80 -32.72 -14.96
N LYS A 197 -18.16 -33.86 -15.56
CA LYS A 197 -18.72 -33.98 -16.90
C LYS A 197 -20.17 -33.52 -16.93
N LEU A 198 -20.48 -32.50 -17.75
CA LEU A 198 -21.82 -32.28 -18.32
C LEU A 198 -21.73 -31.71 -19.75
N THR A 199 -22.12 -32.57 -20.69
CA THR A 199 -22.63 -32.41 -22.07
C THR A 199 -22.61 -31.01 -22.73
N SER A 200 -21.94 -30.99 -23.90
CA SER A 200 -22.04 -30.07 -25.04
C SER A 200 -23.13 -28.98 -25.05
N SER A 201 -22.72 -27.71 -25.08
CA SER A 201 -22.89 -26.79 -26.22
C SER A 201 -22.45 -25.36 -25.85
N ASN A 202 -21.68 -24.72 -26.73
CA ASN A 202 -21.25 -23.31 -26.70
C ASN A 202 -20.29 -22.86 -25.58
N SER A 203 -19.04 -23.33 -25.60
CA SER A 203 -17.92 -22.60 -25.01
C SER A 203 -17.27 -21.69 -26.05
N LYS A 204 -17.36 -20.37 -25.85
CA LYS A 204 -16.66 -19.37 -26.68
C LYS A 204 -15.15 -19.47 -26.40
N SER A 205 -14.38 -19.62 -27.46
CA SER A 205 -12.92 -19.63 -27.46
C SER A 205 -12.34 -18.27 -27.00
N PRO A 206 -11.07 -18.21 -26.55
CA PRO A 206 -10.40 -16.97 -26.12
C PRO A 206 -10.36 -15.88 -27.20
N ALA A 207 -10.60 -16.21 -28.47
CA ALA A 207 -10.79 -15.25 -29.56
C ALA A 207 -12.05 -14.37 -29.38
N GLY A 208 -13.07 -14.84 -28.64
CA GLY A 208 -14.29 -14.07 -28.37
C GLY A 208 -14.09 -12.90 -27.41
N LEU A 209 -13.07 -12.97 -26.53
CA LEU A 209 -12.80 -11.95 -25.52
C LEU A 209 -12.09 -10.73 -26.12
N LEU A 210 -11.22 -10.95 -27.11
CA LEU A 210 -10.61 -9.91 -27.94
C LEU A 210 -11.66 -9.16 -28.78
N LYS A 211 -12.65 -9.87 -29.31
CA LYS A 211 -13.73 -9.27 -30.11
C LYS A 211 -14.58 -8.27 -29.33
N VAL A 212 -14.80 -8.53 -28.03
CA VAL A 212 -15.53 -7.60 -27.13
C VAL A 212 -14.71 -6.33 -26.85
N ILE A 213 -13.39 -6.43 -26.83
CA ILE A 213 -12.49 -5.28 -26.66
C ILE A 213 -12.47 -4.41 -27.93
N GLU A 214 -12.52 -5.03 -29.11
CA GLU A 214 -12.60 -4.32 -30.40
C GLU A 214 -13.99 -3.69 -30.65
N GLU A 215 -15.08 -4.36 -30.27
CA GLU A 215 -16.45 -3.84 -30.47
C GLU A 215 -16.78 -2.63 -29.58
N CYS A 216 -16.17 -2.51 -28.40
CA CYS A 216 -16.31 -1.32 -27.55
C CYS A 216 -15.46 -0.12 -28.03
N GLY A 217 -14.64 -0.31 -29.07
CA GLY A 217 -13.61 0.63 -29.50
C GLY A 217 -13.95 1.49 -30.73
N GLY A 218 -15.19 1.53 -31.23
CA GLY A 218 -15.47 2.33 -32.43
C GLY A 218 -16.91 2.81 -32.60
N LYS A 219 -17.08 4.14 -32.56
CA LYS A 219 -17.69 5.00 -33.61
C LYS A 219 -17.98 6.39 -33.03
N ASP A 220 -17.13 7.36 -33.37
CA ASP A 220 -17.55 8.77 -33.49
C ASP A 220 -16.97 9.31 -34.80
N SER A 221 -17.76 9.16 -35.86
CA SER A 221 -17.60 9.92 -37.09
C SER A 221 -18.99 10.40 -37.52
N ASN A 222 -19.25 11.69 -37.33
CA ASN A 222 -20.03 12.51 -38.26
C ASN A 222 -19.74 13.98 -37.94
N GLY A 223 -19.23 14.68 -38.95
CA GLY A 223 -19.07 16.12 -38.92
C GLY A 223 -20.41 16.82 -39.13
N ASP A 224 -20.57 17.96 -38.47
CA ASP A 224 -21.43 19.03 -38.95
C ASP A 224 -20.71 20.36 -38.71
N SER A 225 -20.59 21.11 -39.81
CA SER A 225 -20.02 22.44 -39.89
C SER A 225 -21.00 23.48 -39.37
N VAL A 226 -20.64 24.23 -38.34
CA VAL A 226 -21.25 25.54 -38.05
C VAL A 226 -20.14 26.53 -37.65
N SER A 227 -20.06 27.59 -38.44
CA SER A 227 -19.24 28.79 -38.28
C SER A 227 -19.59 29.60 -37.02
N GLY A 228 -18.58 30.22 -36.40
CA GLY A 228 -18.79 31.48 -35.66
C GLY A 228 -18.03 31.61 -34.34
N MET A 229 -17.13 32.59 -34.32
CA MET A 229 -16.68 33.40 -33.18
C MET A 229 -15.83 32.72 -32.09
N GLY A 230 -14.61 33.25 -31.95
CA GLY A 230 -13.64 32.81 -30.97
C GLY A 230 -13.99 33.22 -29.56
N GLU A 231 -13.69 32.32 -28.63
CA GLU A 231 -13.43 32.64 -27.24
C GLU A 231 -12.22 31.82 -26.77
N LYS A 232 -11.26 32.54 -26.18
CA LYS A 232 -9.99 32.04 -25.68
C LYS A 232 -10.24 31.10 -24.51
N ASN A 233 -10.12 29.79 -24.71
CA ASN A 233 -9.97 28.85 -23.60
C ASN A 233 -8.49 28.57 -23.34
N ASN A 234 -8.00 29.24 -22.31
CA ASN A 234 -6.65 29.16 -21.77
C ASN A 234 -6.46 27.83 -21.00
N GLY A 235 -6.42 26.72 -21.73
CA GLY A 235 -6.00 25.42 -21.20
C GLY A 235 -4.48 25.38 -21.11
N MET A 236 -3.93 25.96 -20.04
CA MET A 236 -2.49 26.04 -19.79
C MET A 236 -1.97 24.65 -19.44
N TYR A 237 -1.72 23.81 -20.46
CA TYR A 237 -0.88 22.63 -20.34
C TYR A 237 0.51 23.12 -19.92
N TYR A 238 0.85 23.00 -18.63
CA TYR A 238 2.22 23.16 -18.17
C TYR A 238 3.06 22.01 -18.72
N ASN A 239 3.47 22.13 -19.98
CA ASN A 239 4.52 21.33 -20.57
C ASN A 239 5.86 21.85 -19.99
N ARG A 240 6.10 21.60 -18.69
CA ARG A 240 7.36 21.94 -18.04
C ARG A 240 8.36 20.88 -18.45
N LYS A 241 9.30 21.28 -19.31
CA LYS A 241 10.49 20.51 -19.73
C LYS A 241 11.22 19.98 -18.49
N ILE A 242 10.93 18.75 -18.10
CA ILE A 242 11.85 17.96 -17.26
C ILE A 242 13.09 17.71 -18.13
N ALA A 243 14.28 17.87 -17.56
CA ALA A 243 15.54 17.52 -18.21
C ALA A 243 15.40 16.14 -18.88
N GLY A 244 15.70 16.05 -20.19
CA GLY A 244 15.55 14.81 -20.94
C GLY A 244 16.32 13.67 -20.25
N LEU A 245 15.58 12.76 -19.61
CA LEU A 245 16.16 11.59 -18.98
C LEU A 245 16.77 10.73 -20.09
N ARG A 246 18.08 10.50 -20.03
CA ARG A 246 18.77 9.63 -20.98
C ARG A 246 18.25 8.20 -20.78
N ARG A 247 17.98 7.47 -21.87
CA ARG A 247 17.50 6.08 -21.82
C ARG A 247 18.58 5.20 -21.17
N ARG A 248 18.41 4.86 -19.89
CA ARG A 248 19.27 3.90 -19.17
C ARG A 248 18.76 2.48 -19.39
N THR A 249 19.64 1.49 -19.34
CA THR A 249 19.27 0.06 -19.45
C THR A 249 19.48 -0.69 -18.14
N LYS A 250 20.29 -0.15 -17.23
CA LYS A 250 20.56 -0.70 -15.89
C LYS A 250 20.47 0.41 -14.84
N LEU A 251 20.04 0.07 -13.63
CA LEU A 251 20.02 0.99 -12.49
C LEU A 251 20.75 0.43 -11.29
N ILE A 252 21.50 1.29 -10.62
CA ILE A 252 22.09 1.01 -9.31
C ILE A 252 21.44 1.95 -8.30
N VAL A 253 20.76 1.37 -7.32
CA VAL A 253 20.12 2.08 -6.21
C VAL A 253 21.00 1.91 -4.97
N ILE A 254 21.44 3.03 -4.42
CA ILE A 254 22.19 3.09 -3.16
C ILE A 254 21.20 3.43 -2.07
N ALA A 255 20.84 2.45 -1.24
CA ALA A 255 19.94 2.59 -0.11
C ALA A 255 20.60 2.13 1.20
N VAL A 256 21.90 2.40 1.33
CA VAL A 256 22.65 2.12 2.55
C VAL A 256 22.43 3.27 3.52
N ASP A 257 21.73 2.96 4.61
CA ASP A 257 21.61 3.89 5.73
C ASP A 257 22.96 3.97 6.44
N SER A 258 23.41 5.18 6.77
CA SER A 258 24.71 5.41 7.40
C SER A 258 24.56 6.51 8.44
N TYR A 259 24.53 6.10 9.70
CA TYR A 259 24.43 7.01 10.83
C TYR A 259 25.16 6.48 12.05
N ASP A 260 25.62 7.40 12.90
CA ASP A 260 26.24 7.09 14.18
C ASP A 260 25.19 6.74 15.26
N SER A 261 25.66 6.42 16.47
CA SER A 261 24.78 6.10 17.61
C SER A 261 23.90 7.28 18.04
N SER A 262 24.23 8.50 17.62
CA SER A 262 23.45 9.72 17.87
C SER A 262 22.49 10.09 16.72
N GLY A 263 22.46 9.28 15.65
CA GLY A 263 21.63 9.49 14.47
C GLY A 263 22.18 10.51 13.47
N GLN A 264 23.44 10.94 13.60
CA GLN A 264 24.10 11.83 12.63
C GLN A 264 24.66 11.03 11.45
N PRO A 265 24.68 11.59 10.23
CA PRO A 265 25.16 10.87 9.05
C PRO A 265 26.65 10.51 9.20
N ASP A 266 26.99 9.27 8.88
CA ASP A 266 28.37 8.76 8.91
C ASP A 266 28.96 8.67 7.49
N ASP A 267 30.28 8.52 7.39
CA ASP A 267 31.03 8.50 6.13
C ASP A 267 30.83 7.19 5.34
N MET A 268 30.18 6.18 5.92
CA MET A 268 30.05 4.87 5.30
C MET A 268 29.22 4.90 4.00
N ALA A 269 28.16 5.71 3.96
CA ALA A 269 27.40 5.94 2.72
C ALA A 269 28.29 6.55 1.62
N LEU A 270 29.16 7.50 1.97
CA LEU A 270 30.09 8.13 1.02
C LEU A 270 31.11 7.13 0.47
N ARG A 271 31.61 6.23 1.32
CA ARG A 271 32.52 5.15 0.89
C ARG A 271 31.84 4.20 -0.09
N VAL A 272 30.58 3.82 0.20
CA VAL A 272 29.78 2.98 -0.70
C VAL A 272 29.57 3.67 -2.05
N ILE A 273 29.19 4.95 -2.04
CA ILE A 273 29.00 5.73 -3.27
C ILE A 273 30.31 5.77 -4.08
N ASN A 274 31.44 6.05 -3.44
CA ASN A 274 32.73 6.12 -4.12
C ASN A 274 33.19 4.76 -4.71
N CYS A 275 32.94 3.65 -4.00
CA CYS A 275 33.21 2.32 -4.52
C CYS A 275 32.33 1.98 -5.73
N ILE A 276 31.06 2.39 -5.72
CA ILE A 276 30.15 2.17 -6.84
C ILE A 276 30.54 3.03 -8.04
N LYS A 277 31.00 4.27 -7.81
CA LYS A 277 31.58 5.11 -8.88
C LYS A 277 32.77 4.43 -9.55
N ALA A 278 33.68 3.86 -8.75
CA ALA A 278 34.82 3.12 -9.29
C ALA A 278 34.35 1.92 -10.14
N ALA A 279 33.38 1.13 -9.65
CA ALA A 279 32.81 0.00 -10.39
C ALA A 279 32.02 0.40 -11.65
N ARG A 280 31.44 1.61 -11.67
CA ARG A 280 30.68 2.14 -12.83
C ARG A 280 31.57 2.43 -14.03
N ASN A 281 32.84 2.81 -13.81
CA ASN A 281 33.79 3.01 -14.91
C ASN A 281 34.05 1.72 -15.68
N ASP A 282 33.96 0.56 -15.03
CA ASP A 282 34.15 -0.76 -15.65
C ASP A 282 32.90 -1.29 -16.38
N ILE A 283 31.68 -0.85 -15.99
CA ILE A 283 30.39 -1.42 -16.46
C ILE A 283 29.70 -0.57 -17.57
N GLY A 284 30.40 0.42 -18.14
CA GLY A 284 29.84 1.29 -19.18
C GLY A 284 28.98 2.40 -18.60
N ALA A 285 29.61 3.53 -18.28
CA ALA A 285 29.01 4.64 -17.55
C ALA A 285 27.79 5.32 -18.25
N ARG A 286 27.63 5.14 -19.57
CA ARG A 286 26.55 5.78 -20.35
C ARG A 286 25.20 5.06 -20.24
N THR A 287 25.18 3.75 -19.98
CA THR A 287 23.94 2.95 -19.96
C THR A 287 23.41 2.68 -18.56
N THR A 288 24.25 2.86 -17.53
CA THR A 288 23.91 2.62 -16.13
C THR A 288 23.53 3.92 -15.42
N GLY A 289 22.33 3.95 -14.85
CA GLY A 289 21.85 5.05 -14.01
C GLY A 289 22.12 4.82 -12.52
N LEU A 290 22.23 5.92 -11.78
CA LEU A 290 22.54 5.92 -10.34
C LEU A 290 21.44 6.63 -9.55
N ILE A 291 20.90 5.97 -8.54
CA ILE A 291 19.86 6.49 -7.66
C ILE A 291 20.37 6.45 -6.22
N LEU A 292 20.20 7.55 -5.48
CA LEU A 292 20.43 7.58 -4.04
C LEU A 292 19.09 7.53 -3.32
N SER A 293 18.96 6.69 -2.30
CA SER A 293 17.74 6.52 -1.51
C SER A 293 18.04 6.60 -0.02
N THR A 294 17.54 7.64 0.66
CA THR A 294 17.86 7.91 2.06
C THR A 294 16.65 8.41 2.84
N ALA A 295 16.68 8.27 4.17
CA ALA A 295 15.71 8.92 5.06
C ALA A 295 16.00 10.42 5.28
N LEU A 296 17.18 10.91 4.91
CA LEU A 296 17.60 12.31 5.11
C LEU A 296 16.72 13.29 4.33
N SER A 297 16.61 14.52 4.83
CA SER A 297 16.03 15.62 4.05
C SER A 297 16.94 16.01 2.88
N VAL A 298 16.40 16.71 1.88
CA VAL A 298 17.19 17.18 0.71
C VAL A 298 18.42 17.96 1.13
N LYS A 299 18.27 18.89 2.09
CA LYS A 299 19.36 19.75 2.54
C LYS A 299 20.50 18.92 3.15
N GLU A 300 20.15 17.92 3.96
CA GLU A 300 21.11 17.02 4.59
C GLU A 300 21.77 16.09 3.57
N ALA A 301 21.00 15.55 2.64
CA ALA A 301 21.52 14.69 1.59
C ALA A 301 22.52 15.46 0.70
N VAL A 302 22.19 16.69 0.30
CA VAL A 302 23.09 17.56 -0.48
C VAL A 302 24.33 17.95 0.33
N ASN A 303 24.18 18.26 1.61
CA ASN A 303 25.31 18.56 2.50
C ASN A 303 26.24 17.34 2.65
N MET A 304 25.68 16.15 2.86
CA MET A 304 26.43 14.90 2.95
C MET A 304 27.23 14.63 1.68
N LEU A 305 26.59 14.77 0.51
CA LEU A 305 27.27 14.62 -0.78
C LEU A 305 28.37 15.68 -0.99
N SER A 306 28.12 16.93 -0.59
CA SER A 306 29.08 18.02 -0.71
C SER A 306 30.30 17.82 0.20
N CYS A 307 30.11 17.36 1.44
CA CYS A 307 31.19 16.99 2.35
C CYS A 307 32.06 15.85 1.78
N GLY A 308 31.44 14.92 1.04
CA GLY A 308 32.13 13.84 0.35
C GLY A 308 32.77 14.22 -1.00
N GLY A 309 32.65 15.47 -1.44
CA GLY A 309 33.16 15.94 -2.73
C GLY A 309 32.42 15.37 -3.95
N ILE A 310 31.15 14.99 -3.80
CA ILE A 310 30.32 14.35 -4.83
C ILE A 310 29.33 15.36 -5.38
N SER A 311 29.30 15.52 -6.71
CA SER A 311 28.32 16.40 -7.34
C SER A 311 26.95 15.74 -7.48
N VAL A 312 25.89 16.52 -7.29
CA VAL A 312 24.51 16.02 -7.33
C VAL A 312 24.10 15.57 -8.74
N HIS A 313 24.69 16.16 -9.78
CA HIS A 313 24.44 15.82 -11.18
C HIS A 313 24.97 14.43 -11.60
N GLU A 314 25.70 13.74 -10.74
CA GLU A 314 26.16 12.36 -11.01
C GLU A 314 25.05 11.31 -10.82
N PHE A 315 23.99 11.67 -10.08
CA PHE A 315 22.81 10.85 -9.86
C PHE A 315 21.75 11.17 -10.91
N ASP A 316 20.98 10.17 -11.32
CA ASP A 316 19.81 10.39 -12.18
C ASP A 316 18.57 10.74 -11.35
N CYS A 317 18.48 10.27 -10.10
CA CYS A 317 17.39 10.60 -9.17
C CYS A 317 17.84 10.48 -7.70
N LEU A 318 17.29 11.33 -6.83
CA LEU A 318 17.42 11.26 -5.38
C LEU A 318 16.05 10.98 -4.75
N ILE A 319 15.98 9.92 -3.95
CA ILE A 319 14.84 9.57 -3.09
C ILE A 319 15.20 9.99 -1.67
N VAL A 320 14.43 10.92 -1.11
CA VAL A 320 14.73 11.56 0.19
C VAL A 320 13.52 11.51 1.11
N SER A 321 13.72 11.86 2.39
CA SER A 321 12.66 11.90 3.41
C SER A 321 11.88 10.57 3.49
N SER A 322 12.61 9.46 3.45
CA SER A 322 12.08 8.09 3.48
C SER A 322 11.15 7.74 2.30
N GLY A 323 11.32 8.42 1.16
CA GLY A 323 10.55 8.20 -0.06
C GLY A 323 9.33 9.10 -0.22
N SER A 324 9.17 10.14 0.61
CA SER A 324 8.12 11.13 0.41
C SER A 324 8.41 12.10 -0.73
N GLU A 325 9.67 12.23 -1.16
CA GLU A 325 10.04 13.17 -2.21
C GLU A 325 11.04 12.54 -3.20
N LEU A 326 10.89 12.90 -4.47
CA LEU A 326 11.75 12.51 -5.57
C LEU A 326 12.32 13.76 -6.23
N TYR A 327 13.64 13.83 -6.35
CA TYR A 327 14.35 14.92 -6.99
C TYR A 327 15.16 14.42 -8.19
N TYR A 328 15.17 15.23 -9.25
CA TYR A 328 16.02 15.05 -10.43
C TYR A 328 17.00 16.22 -10.51
N PRO A 329 18.28 15.99 -10.82
CA PRO A 329 19.20 17.09 -11.06
C PRO A 329 18.83 17.86 -12.32
N SER A 330 18.86 19.20 -12.24
CA SER A 330 18.64 20.07 -13.38
C SER A 330 19.81 19.97 -14.36
N SER A 331 19.54 20.01 -15.67
CA SER A 331 20.56 20.01 -16.72
C SER A 331 20.62 21.34 -17.50
N GLY A 332 19.93 22.38 -17.02
CA GLY A 332 19.84 23.68 -17.72
C GLY A 332 20.28 24.84 -16.83
N GLU A 333 20.98 25.80 -17.43
CA GLU A 333 21.52 27.02 -16.80
C GLU A 333 20.43 28.00 -16.29
N ASP A 334 19.15 27.72 -16.51
CA ASP A 334 18.01 28.60 -16.18
C ASP A 334 17.01 27.96 -15.21
N ALA A 335 17.39 27.82 -13.93
CA ALA A 335 16.48 27.84 -12.78
C ALA A 335 17.31 27.87 -11.50
N GLY A 336 17.00 28.77 -10.55
CA GLY A 336 17.77 29.00 -9.32
C GLY A 336 17.82 27.86 -8.29
N SER A 337 17.63 26.61 -8.68
CA SER A 337 17.79 25.42 -7.83
C SER A 337 18.36 24.25 -8.64
N ASP A 338 19.48 23.67 -8.19
CA ASP A 338 20.17 22.54 -8.86
C ASP A 338 19.33 21.25 -8.96
N LEU A 339 18.21 21.18 -8.24
CA LEU A 339 17.32 20.02 -8.14
C LEU A 339 15.86 20.39 -8.47
N HIS A 340 15.18 19.51 -9.21
CA HIS A 340 13.76 19.61 -9.57
C HIS A 340 12.94 18.50 -8.93
N VAL A 341 11.81 18.84 -8.31
CA VAL A 341 10.87 17.87 -7.70
C VAL A 341 10.02 17.18 -8.79
N ASP A 342 9.80 15.88 -8.67
CA ASP A 342 8.83 15.16 -9.51
C ASP A 342 7.38 15.53 -9.13
N ALA A 343 6.76 16.40 -9.93
CA ALA A 343 5.37 16.84 -9.71
C ALA A 343 4.33 15.72 -9.91
N ASP A 344 4.62 14.73 -10.76
CA ASP A 344 3.72 13.59 -10.99
C ASP A 344 3.75 12.64 -9.80
N TYR A 345 4.93 12.38 -9.24
CA TYR A 345 5.08 11.62 -8.01
C TYR A 345 4.43 12.34 -6.83
N TYR A 346 4.63 13.65 -6.74
CA TYR A 346 3.98 14.49 -5.73
C TYR A 346 2.45 14.32 -5.78
N SER A 347 1.86 14.38 -6.98
CA SER A 347 0.43 14.17 -7.18
C SER A 347 -0.01 12.73 -6.89
N HIS A 348 0.87 11.74 -7.12
CA HIS A 348 0.61 10.34 -6.84
C HIS A 348 0.48 10.06 -5.34
N ILE A 349 1.40 10.60 -4.53
CA ILE A 349 1.43 10.37 -3.09
C ILE A 349 0.42 11.22 -2.31
N ASP A 350 -0.09 12.31 -2.91
CA ASP A 350 -1.08 13.19 -2.29
C ASP A 350 -2.47 12.55 -2.15
N TYR A 351 -2.73 11.45 -2.89
CA TYR A 351 -4.01 10.77 -2.85
C TYR A 351 -4.38 10.30 -1.43
N ARG A 352 -5.44 10.89 -0.86
CA ARG A 352 -5.95 10.65 0.51
C ARG A 352 -4.93 10.96 1.62
N TRP A 353 -3.97 11.84 1.35
CA TRP A 353 -3.06 12.31 2.38
C TRP A 353 -3.78 13.26 3.36
N GLY A 354 -3.61 13.03 4.66
CA GLY A 354 -4.32 13.77 5.72
C GLY A 354 -3.69 15.12 6.08
N GLY A 355 -2.46 15.38 5.61
CA GLY A 355 -1.71 16.62 5.80
C GLY A 355 -1.78 17.16 7.24
N GLU A 356 -2.23 18.41 7.37
CA GLU A 356 -2.32 19.12 8.65
C GLU A 356 -3.33 18.49 9.65
N GLY A 357 -4.39 17.85 9.14
CA GLY A 357 -5.35 17.12 9.98
C GLY A 357 -4.71 15.91 10.67
N LEU A 358 -3.81 15.23 9.95
CA LEU A 358 -3.00 14.15 10.51
C LEU A 358 -2.00 14.70 11.55
N ARG A 359 -1.31 15.80 11.25
CA ARG A 359 -0.38 16.47 12.18
C ARG A 359 -1.03 16.81 13.52
N ARG A 360 -2.23 17.39 13.51
CA ARG A 360 -3.01 17.69 14.73
C ARG A 360 -3.35 16.42 15.52
N THR A 361 -3.79 15.37 14.82
CA THR A 361 -4.16 14.09 15.45
C THR A 361 -2.95 13.39 16.08
N LEU A 362 -1.80 13.42 15.39
CA LEU A 362 -0.54 12.90 15.90
C LEU A 362 -0.09 13.65 17.15
N GLY A 363 -0.23 14.99 17.16
CA GLY A 363 0.01 15.80 18.35
C GLY A 363 -0.81 15.34 19.57
N THR A 364 -2.07 14.92 19.36
CA THR A 364 -2.91 14.33 20.41
C THR A 364 -2.47 12.91 20.79
N ILE A 365 -2.09 12.08 19.83
CA ILE A 365 -1.67 10.68 20.07
C ILE A 365 -0.38 10.60 20.87
N PHE A 366 0.57 11.51 20.61
CA PHE A 366 1.84 11.59 21.32
C PHE A 366 1.77 12.39 22.62
N TYR A 367 0.61 13.00 22.91
CA TYR A 367 0.33 13.61 24.19
C TYR A 367 -0.40 12.60 25.09
N THR A 368 0.35 11.91 25.96
CA THR A 368 -0.22 11.08 27.02
C THR A 368 -0.53 11.96 28.24
N PRO A 369 -1.80 12.15 28.64
CA PRO A 369 -2.10 12.67 29.96
C PRO A 369 -1.78 11.59 31.00
N GLU A 370 -0.83 11.84 31.90
CA GLU A 370 -0.66 10.96 33.06
C GLU A 370 -1.87 11.07 34.00
N GLN A 371 -2.36 9.91 34.45
CA GLN A 371 -3.19 9.78 35.63
C GLN A 371 -2.34 10.12 36.87
N GLU A 372 -2.88 11.02 37.70
CA GLU A 372 -2.57 11.27 39.11
C GLU A 372 -1.08 11.29 39.52
N GLY A 373 -0.43 12.46 39.43
CA GLY A 373 0.91 12.59 39.99
C GLY A 373 1.70 13.88 39.79
N GLY A 374 1.09 15.06 39.60
CA GLY A 374 1.70 16.36 39.93
C GLY A 374 3.11 16.71 39.44
N ARG A 375 3.60 16.11 38.33
CA ARG A 375 4.84 16.51 37.64
C ARG A 375 4.50 16.84 36.19
N SER A 376 4.98 17.96 35.67
CA SER A 376 4.70 18.43 34.31
C SER A 376 4.96 17.33 33.28
N ALA A 377 3.93 16.93 32.52
CA ALA A 377 4.02 15.89 31.51
C ALA A 377 4.97 16.32 30.36
N GLU A 378 6.17 15.76 30.33
CA GLU A 378 7.14 15.99 29.26
C GLU A 378 6.87 15.08 28.05
N ARG A 379 6.78 15.69 26.87
CA ARG A 379 6.48 15.00 25.60
C ARG A 379 7.56 13.96 25.28
N ALA A 380 7.16 12.72 24.98
CA ALA A 380 8.10 11.66 24.56
C ALA A 380 8.67 11.90 23.14
N VAL A 381 7.90 12.58 22.30
CA VAL A 381 8.21 12.89 20.91
C VAL A 381 7.90 14.37 20.65
N SER A 382 8.82 15.08 20.00
CA SER A 382 8.64 16.48 19.57
C SER A 382 8.69 16.60 18.06
N GLU A 383 8.02 17.58 17.48
CA GLU A 383 8.09 17.83 16.04
C GLU A 383 9.45 18.40 15.64
N ASP A 384 9.95 18.02 14.47
CA ASP A 384 11.21 18.50 13.90
C ASP A 384 10.95 19.47 12.74
N GLU A 385 10.75 20.74 13.07
CA GLU A 385 10.32 21.78 12.10
C GLU A 385 11.28 21.97 10.92
N GLU A 386 12.57 21.61 11.07
CA GLU A 386 13.56 21.76 10.00
C GLU A 386 13.44 20.71 8.90
N ARG A 387 12.88 19.53 9.24
CA ARG A 387 12.79 18.35 8.36
C ARG A 387 11.36 18.00 7.94
N VAL A 388 10.36 18.66 8.51
CA VAL A 388 8.97 18.52 8.08
C VAL A 388 8.81 19.06 6.66
N ASN A 389 8.23 18.26 5.78
CA ASN A 389 7.79 18.68 4.45
C ASN A 389 6.27 18.42 4.29
N SER A 390 5.72 18.67 3.10
CA SER A 390 4.27 18.50 2.88
C SER A 390 3.79 17.04 2.99
N HIS A 391 4.66 16.07 2.72
CA HIS A 391 4.35 14.64 2.62
C HIS A 391 5.19 13.76 3.57
N CYS A 392 5.83 14.37 4.55
CA CYS A 392 6.62 13.72 5.59
C CYS A 392 6.58 14.59 6.84
N LEU A 393 5.84 14.11 7.84
CA LEU A 393 5.83 14.70 9.16
C LEU A 393 6.98 14.07 9.95
N ALA A 394 8.02 14.87 10.19
CA ALA A 394 9.21 14.45 10.91
C ALA A 394 9.10 14.79 12.39
N TYR A 395 9.46 13.84 13.24
CA TYR A 395 9.46 13.98 14.69
C TYR A 395 10.77 13.50 15.29
N LYS A 396 11.26 14.20 16.30
CA LYS A 396 12.40 13.82 17.14
C LYS A 396 11.93 13.02 18.35
N VAL A 397 12.54 11.87 18.55
CA VAL A 397 12.29 11.00 19.70
C VAL A 397 13.21 11.46 20.84
N LEU A 398 12.62 11.99 21.91
CA LEU A 398 13.39 12.50 23.05
C LEU A 398 13.66 11.39 24.07
N ARG A 399 12.72 10.46 24.23
CA ARG A 399 12.80 9.31 25.14
C ARG A 399 12.42 8.01 24.42
N PRO A 400 13.38 7.22 23.92
CA PRO A 400 13.10 5.96 23.23
C PRO A 400 12.33 4.95 24.09
N GLU A 401 12.62 4.89 25.39
CA GLU A 401 11.96 3.96 26.33
C GLU A 401 10.46 4.26 26.57
N ALA A 402 10.05 5.51 26.39
CA ALA A 402 8.67 5.95 26.53
C ALA A 402 7.95 6.09 25.17
N ALA A 403 8.64 5.81 24.06
CA ALA A 403 8.08 5.90 22.73
C ALA A 403 7.13 4.73 22.46
N SER A 404 5.94 5.02 21.92
CA SER A 404 5.01 3.98 21.47
C SER A 404 5.60 3.19 20.31
N THR A 405 5.34 1.89 20.27
CA THR A 405 5.74 1.04 19.14
C THR A 405 5.02 1.46 17.85
N VAL A 406 5.63 1.18 16.69
CA VAL A 406 5.04 1.45 15.37
C VAL A 406 3.63 0.83 15.24
N ASP A 407 3.44 -0.39 15.72
CA ASP A 407 2.16 -1.10 15.67
C ASP A 407 1.07 -0.39 16.49
N GLU A 408 1.42 0.13 17.67
CA GLU A 408 0.49 0.87 18.52
C GLU A 408 0.08 2.20 17.88
N VAL A 409 1.05 2.97 17.37
CA VAL A 409 0.78 4.24 16.68
C VAL A 409 -0.10 3.99 15.45
N ARG A 410 0.21 2.97 14.65
CA ARG A 410 -0.60 2.56 13.49
C ARG A 410 -2.00 2.13 13.89
N TRP A 411 -2.14 1.34 14.95
CA TRP A 411 -3.45 0.93 15.46
C TRP A 411 -4.28 2.16 15.86
N ARG A 412 -3.72 3.08 16.65
CA ARG A 412 -4.40 4.33 17.07
C ARG A 412 -4.80 5.22 15.89
N LEU A 413 -4.00 5.25 14.82
CA LEU A 413 -4.31 6.00 13.60
C LEU A 413 -5.43 5.32 12.79
N ARG A 414 -5.38 3.99 12.65
CA ARG A 414 -6.41 3.21 11.96
C ARG A 414 -7.78 3.32 12.63
N GLN A 415 -7.84 3.33 13.97
CA GLN A 415 -9.09 3.54 14.71
C GLN A 415 -9.76 4.89 14.38
N ARG A 416 -8.98 5.88 13.95
CA ARG A 416 -9.45 7.21 13.54
C ARG A 416 -9.64 7.34 12.02
N GLY A 417 -9.52 6.24 11.27
CA GLY A 417 -9.65 6.23 9.81
C GLY A 417 -8.45 6.82 9.05
N LEU A 418 -7.34 7.15 9.73
CA LEU A 418 -6.14 7.70 9.11
C LEU A 418 -5.18 6.56 8.72
N ARG A 419 -4.77 6.54 7.45
CA ARG A 419 -3.87 5.51 6.89
C ARG A 419 -2.58 6.17 6.43
N CYS A 420 -1.48 5.85 7.09
CA CYS A 420 -0.15 6.35 6.78
C CYS A 420 0.91 5.33 7.24
N HIS A 421 2.12 5.49 6.72
CA HIS A 421 3.27 4.74 7.19
C HIS A 421 3.99 5.53 8.28
N VAL A 422 4.30 4.83 9.37
CA VAL A 422 5.15 5.32 10.45
C VAL A 422 6.44 4.52 10.37
N ILE A 423 7.57 5.24 10.34
CA ILE A 423 8.92 4.71 10.17
C ILE A 423 9.80 5.33 11.25
N TYR A 424 10.54 4.52 12.00
CA TYR A 424 11.64 5.01 12.83
C TYR A 424 12.93 4.98 12.02
N CYS A 425 13.64 6.10 12.03
CA CYS A 425 14.87 6.31 11.28
C CYS A 425 15.99 6.86 12.18
N GLN A 426 17.23 6.74 11.71
CA GLN A 426 18.44 7.24 12.37
C GLN A 426 18.59 6.72 13.81
N ASN A 427 18.68 5.40 13.97
CA ASN A 427 18.86 4.74 15.27
C ASN A 427 17.75 5.08 16.29
N GLU A 428 16.48 5.09 15.85
CA GLU A 428 15.31 5.37 16.70
C GLU A 428 15.25 6.79 17.27
N THR A 429 16.18 7.67 16.88
CA THR A 429 16.21 9.07 17.32
C THR A 429 15.14 9.91 16.62
N ARG A 430 14.62 9.42 15.48
CA ARG A 430 13.59 10.11 14.70
C ARG A 430 12.50 9.18 14.22
N MET A 431 11.36 9.79 13.94
CA MET A 431 10.17 9.13 13.43
C MET A 431 9.57 9.95 12.30
N HIS A 432 9.39 9.31 11.15
CA HIS A 432 8.72 9.87 9.98
C HIS A 432 7.32 9.29 9.84
N VAL A 433 6.35 10.16 9.56
CA VAL A 433 5.00 9.76 9.15
C VAL A 433 4.76 10.23 7.72
N ILE A 434 4.61 9.28 6.81
CA ILE A 434 4.52 9.50 5.36
C ILE A 434 3.21 8.91 4.79
N PRO A 435 2.75 9.37 3.61
CA PRO A 435 1.57 8.83 2.93
C PRO A 435 1.62 7.32 2.72
N LEU A 436 0.44 6.70 2.55
CA LEU A 436 0.33 5.27 2.26
C LEU A 436 0.97 4.86 0.92
N LEU A 437 1.07 5.80 -0.02
CA LEU A 437 1.68 5.61 -1.34
C LEU A 437 3.12 6.15 -1.41
N ALA A 438 3.69 6.52 -0.26
CA ALA A 438 5.10 6.90 -0.14
C ALA A 438 5.86 5.87 0.72
N SER A 439 6.98 5.40 0.19
CA SER A 439 8.06 4.69 0.89
C SER A 439 9.27 4.61 -0.05
N ARG A 440 10.47 4.23 0.44
CA ARG A 440 11.61 4.05 -0.49
C ARG A 440 11.32 2.96 -1.53
N SER A 441 10.68 1.86 -1.14
CA SER A 441 10.26 0.79 -2.06
C SER A 441 9.20 1.24 -3.07
N GLN A 442 8.20 2.00 -2.66
CA GLN A 442 7.13 2.49 -3.54
C GLN A 442 7.65 3.57 -4.49
N ALA A 443 8.56 4.43 -4.02
CA ALA A 443 9.27 5.39 -4.87
C ALA A 443 10.07 4.66 -5.97
N LEU A 444 10.76 3.57 -5.63
CA LEU A 444 11.47 2.74 -6.62
C LEU A 444 10.50 2.07 -7.62
N ARG A 445 9.35 1.56 -7.15
CA ARG A 445 8.31 1.02 -8.04
C ARG A 445 7.73 2.10 -8.95
N TYR A 446 7.53 3.31 -8.45
CA TYR A 446 7.11 4.44 -9.26
C TYR A 446 8.15 4.75 -10.33
N LEU A 447 9.44 4.83 -9.98
CA LEU A 447 10.52 5.02 -10.94
C LEU A 447 10.60 3.89 -11.96
N PHE A 448 10.33 2.63 -11.57
CA PHE A 448 10.22 1.50 -12.51
C PHE A 448 9.12 1.74 -13.56
N VAL A 449 7.90 2.06 -13.13
CA VAL A 449 6.79 2.30 -14.05
C VAL A 449 7.06 3.54 -14.91
N ARG A 450 7.59 4.59 -14.28
CA ARG A 450 7.92 5.85 -14.93
C ARG A 450 9.03 5.66 -15.95
N TRP A 451 10.06 4.88 -15.66
CA TRP A 451 11.22 4.71 -16.52
C TRP A 451 11.12 3.47 -17.44
N GLY A 452 10.06 2.67 -17.35
CA GLY A 452 9.85 1.51 -18.24
C GLY A 452 11.03 0.54 -18.27
N LEU A 453 11.73 0.39 -17.16
CA LEU A 453 12.91 -0.48 -17.02
C LEU A 453 12.48 -1.83 -16.48
N ASP A 454 13.12 -2.93 -16.88
CA ASP A 454 12.87 -4.22 -16.23
C ASP A 454 13.49 -4.26 -14.82
N VAL A 455 12.74 -4.77 -13.84
CA VAL A 455 13.18 -4.92 -12.44
C VAL A 455 14.42 -5.81 -12.33
N ALA A 456 14.57 -6.79 -13.24
CA ALA A 456 15.74 -7.67 -13.28
C ALA A 456 17.07 -6.94 -13.57
N ASN A 457 17.00 -5.74 -14.15
CA ASN A 457 18.15 -4.89 -14.47
C ASN A 457 18.48 -3.85 -13.38
N MET A 458 17.83 -3.95 -12.22
CA MET A 458 18.10 -3.10 -11.07
C MET A 458 18.99 -3.83 -10.04
N PHE A 459 20.00 -3.12 -9.56
CA PHE A 459 20.84 -3.51 -8.44
C PHE A 459 20.52 -2.59 -7.26
N VAL A 460 20.03 -3.14 -6.15
CA VAL A 460 19.76 -2.40 -4.93
C VAL A 460 20.79 -2.76 -3.88
N ILE A 461 21.44 -1.75 -3.31
CA ILE A 461 22.50 -1.93 -2.32
C ILE A 461 21.95 -1.42 -0.98
N VAL A 462 21.88 -2.31 0.01
CA VAL A 462 21.27 -2.05 1.31
C VAL A 462 22.23 -2.44 2.44
N GLY A 463 22.07 -1.82 3.60
CA GLY A 463 22.75 -2.28 4.83
C GLY A 463 22.10 -3.57 5.36
N GLU A 464 22.87 -4.35 6.12
CA GLU A 464 22.36 -5.51 6.89
C GLU A 464 21.32 -5.09 7.93
N THR A 465 21.54 -3.93 8.55
CA THR A 465 20.65 -3.27 9.49
C THR A 465 20.51 -1.80 9.06
N GLY A 466 19.37 -1.16 9.37
CA GLY A 466 19.12 0.20 8.94
C GLY A 466 17.74 0.72 9.33
N ASP A 467 17.26 1.70 8.57
CA ASP A 467 15.96 2.33 8.80
C ASP A 467 14.80 1.40 8.46
N THR A 468 13.74 1.51 9.24
CA THR A 468 12.62 0.56 9.22
C THR A 468 11.63 0.81 8.09
N ASP A 469 11.99 0.43 6.88
CA ASP A 469 11.06 0.46 5.77
C ASP A 469 10.00 -0.63 5.89
N HIS A 470 8.74 -0.22 5.99
CA HIS A 470 7.61 -1.13 6.19
C HIS A 470 7.54 -2.27 5.17
N GLU A 471 7.92 -2.00 3.92
CA GLU A 471 7.89 -2.94 2.81
C GLU A 471 9.22 -3.66 2.57
N GLU A 472 10.29 -3.27 3.28
CA GLU A 472 11.68 -3.77 3.14
C GLU A 472 12.24 -3.75 1.70
N LEU A 473 13.34 -3.04 1.48
CA LEU A 473 14.03 -2.96 0.17
C LEU A 473 14.64 -4.31 -0.30
N LEU A 474 14.58 -5.34 0.54
CA LEU A 474 15.04 -6.70 0.25
C LEU A 474 14.03 -7.51 -0.58
N SER A 475 12.74 -7.16 -0.54
CA SER A 475 11.67 -7.95 -1.17
C SER A 475 11.46 -7.54 -2.63
N GLY A 476 11.76 -8.43 -3.59
CA GLY A 476 11.51 -8.18 -5.01
C GLY A 476 12.25 -9.12 -5.95
N THR A 477 12.16 -8.84 -7.26
CA THR A 477 12.92 -9.54 -8.32
C THR A 477 14.21 -8.80 -8.71
N HIS A 478 14.48 -7.65 -8.09
CA HIS A 478 15.72 -6.90 -8.28
C HIS A 478 16.89 -7.60 -7.59
N LYS A 479 18.09 -7.40 -8.12
CA LYS A 479 19.32 -7.97 -7.56
C LYS A 479 19.74 -7.12 -6.36
N THR A 480 19.91 -7.74 -5.20
CA THR A 480 20.18 -7.04 -3.95
C THR A 480 21.56 -7.39 -3.41
N VAL A 481 22.34 -6.37 -3.06
CA VAL A 481 23.63 -6.53 -2.37
C VAL A 481 23.50 -6.00 -0.96
N VAL A 482 23.69 -6.88 0.03
CA VAL A 482 23.63 -6.53 1.46
C VAL A 482 25.05 -6.25 1.95
N VAL A 483 25.28 -5.04 2.43
CA VAL A 483 26.57 -4.59 2.99
C VAL A 483 26.57 -4.84 4.50
N LYS A 484 27.47 -5.72 4.96
CA LYS A 484 27.61 -6.02 6.39
C LYS A 484 28.30 -4.88 7.13
N GLY A 485 27.88 -4.67 8.39
CA GLY A 485 28.47 -3.66 9.27
C GLY A 485 28.28 -2.21 8.82
N ALA A 486 27.31 -1.94 7.94
CA ALA A 486 26.99 -0.58 7.50
C ALA A 486 26.47 0.32 8.63
N VAL A 487 25.74 -0.28 9.58
CA VAL A 487 25.18 0.40 10.76
C VAL A 487 25.38 -0.49 11.99
N MET A 488 25.81 0.12 13.10
CA MET A 488 26.09 -0.60 14.36
C MET A 488 24.83 -0.98 15.15
N SER A 489 23.76 -0.20 15.05
CA SER A 489 22.46 -0.44 15.69
C SER A 489 21.30 -0.03 14.78
N GLY A 490 20.46 -0.99 14.41
CA GLY A 490 19.24 -0.77 13.62
C GLY A 490 18.05 -0.31 14.45
N CYS A 491 16.96 0.11 13.79
CA CYS A 491 15.76 0.63 14.43
C CYS A 491 14.71 -0.45 14.83
N ASP A 492 15.17 -1.69 15.05
CA ASP A 492 14.28 -2.84 15.18
C ASP A 492 13.54 -2.94 16.53
N LYS A 493 13.98 -2.21 17.57
CA LYS A 493 13.44 -2.37 18.93
C LYS A 493 12.05 -1.74 19.07
N LEU A 494 11.78 -0.64 18.37
CA LEU A 494 10.49 0.06 18.41
C LEU A 494 9.48 -0.41 17.33
N LEU A 495 9.83 -1.44 16.55
CA LEU A 495 9.00 -1.92 15.44
C LEU A 495 7.70 -2.60 15.88
N ARG A 496 7.76 -3.49 16.88
CA ARG A 496 6.64 -4.39 17.23
C ARG A 496 6.48 -4.53 18.72
N VAL A 497 5.25 -4.78 19.16
CA VAL A 497 4.97 -5.22 20.53
C VAL A 497 5.49 -6.65 20.71
N SER A 498 6.00 -6.99 21.90
CA SER A 498 6.57 -8.30 22.25
C SER A 498 5.64 -9.50 22.02
N SER A 499 4.36 -9.27 21.75
CA SER A 499 3.34 -10.27 21.43
C SER A 499 3.21 -10.61 19.94
N ASN A 500 3.87 -9.86 19.04
CA ASN A 500 3.85 -10.12 17.60
C ASN A 500 4.99 -11.06 17.18
N TYR A 501 4.75 -11.90 16.17
CA TYR A 501 5.74 -12.84 15.63
C TYR A 501 7.06 -12.12 15.31
N ALA A 502 8.16 -12.57 15.91
CA ALA A 502 9.51 -12.17 15.53
C ALA A 502 9.79 -12.69 14.10
N ARG A 503 10.45 -11.87 13.27
CA ARG A 503 10.78 -12.19 11.88
C ARG A 503 12.00 -13.12 11.86
N GLY A 504 11.84 -14.35 12.35
CA GLY A 504 12.91 -15.35 12.44
C GLY A 504 13.25 -16.06 11.13
N GLU A 505 12.58 -15.75 10.02
CA GLU A 505 12.63 -16.60 8.80
C GLU A 505 12.57 -15.80 7.50
N VAL A 506 13.47 -14.82 7.32
CA VAL A 506 13.88 -14.42 5.96
C VAL A 506 15.35 -14.76 5.85
N THR A 507 15.67 -15.91 5.26
CA THR A 507 17.05 -16.27 4.96
C THR A 507 17.64 -15.20 4.07
N ALA A 508 18.73 -14.57 4.51
CA ALA A 508 19.44 -13.55 3.75
C ALA A 508 20.21 -14.13 2.53
N GLU A 509 19.95 -15.38 2.18
CA GLU A 509 20.48 -16.08 1.03
C GLU A 509 19.33 -16.47 0.10
N GLY A 510 19.35 -15.90 -1.11
CA GLY A 510 18.42 -16.19 -2.18
C GLY A 510 19.11 -15.94 -3.52
N PRO A 511 18.55 -16.42 -4.65
CA PRO A 511 19.19 -16.29 -5.97
C PRO A 511 19.43 -14.84 -6.40
N TYR A 512 18.69 -13.89 -5.81
CA TYR A 512 18.77 -12.46 -6.09
C TYR A 512 19.43 -11.66 -4.96
N ILE A 513 20.01 -12.32 -3.95
CA ILE A 513 20.64 -11.65 -2.79
C ILE A 513 22.09 -12.11 -2.66
N SER A 514 23.03 -11.16 -2.59
CA SER A 514 24.44 -11.42 -2.33
C SER A 514 24.93 -10.56 -1.17
N MET A 515 25.74 -11.13 -0.29
CA MET A 515 26.36 -10.39 0.81
C MET A 515 27.73 -9.85 0.41
N ALA A 516 28.02 -8.62 0.80
CA ALA A 516 29.34 -8.01 0.74
C ALA A 516 29.88 -7.82 2.17
N GLU A 517 30.97 -8.51 2.51
CA GLU A 517 31.60 -8.43 3.83
C GLU A 517 32.23 -7.06 4.12
N ASN A 518 32.59 -6.31 3.08
CA ASN A 518 33.17 -4.98 3.17
C ASN A 518 32.83 -4.16 1.92
N VAL A 519 32.88 -2.83 2.03
CA VAL A 519 32.58 -1.87 0.97
C VAL A 519 33.43 -2.11 -0.29
N ALA A 520 34.68 -2.55 -0.13
CA ALA A 520 35.58 -2.88 -1.24
C ALA A 520 35.10 -4.12 -2.05
N ASN A 521 34.31 -5.01 -1.45
CA ASN A 521 33.83 -6.24 -2.08
C ASN A 521 32.50 -6.07 -2.83
N ILE A 522 31.92 -4.86 -2.86
CA ILE A 522 30.65 -4.59 -3.53
C ILE A 522 30.73 -4.93 -5.02
N GLY A 523 31.81 -4.55 -5.70
CA GLY A 523 32.02 -4.87 -7.13
C GLY A 523 32.03 -6.38 -7.42
N ALA A 524 32.69 -7.16 -6.55
CA ALA A 524 32.71 -8.62 -6.65
C ALA A 524 31.37 -9.29 -6.29
N ALA A 525 30.58 -8.67 -5.41
CA ALA A 525 29.22 -9.14 -5.13
C ALA A 525 28.26 -8.87 -6.29
N MET A 526 28.43 -7.74 -7.00
CA MET A 526 27.64 -7.41 -8.18
C MET A 526 27.92 -8.34 -9.36
N SER A 527 29.17 -8.78 -9.56
CA SER A 527 29.54 -9.70 -10.63
C SER A 527 29.01 -11.13 -10.44
N ARG A 528 28.48 -11.49 -9.26
CA ARG A 528 27.78 -12.78 -9.08
C ARG A 528 26.44 -12.85 -9.82
N PHE A 529 25.89 -11.71 -10.21
CA PHE A 529 24.61 -11.64 -10.91
C PHE A 529 24.74 -11.38 -12.43
N SER A 530 25.97 -11.26 -12.94
CA SER A 530 26.28 -11.24 -14.37
C SER A 530 26.54 -12.65 -14.85
#